data_AF-A0A3A5ARK5-F1
#
_entry.id   AF-A0A3A5ARK5-F1
#
_cell.length_a   1.000
_cell.length_b   1.000
_cell.length_c   1.000
_cell.angle_alpha   90.00
_cell.angle_beta   90.00
_cell.angle_gamma   90.00
#
_symmetry.space_group_name_H-M   'P 1'
#
loop_
_entity.id
_entity.type
_entity.pdbx_description
1 polymer ?
#
loop_
_entity_poly.entity_id
_entity_poly.type
_entity_poly.pdbx_seq_one_letter_code
_entity_poly.pdbx_strand_id
1 'polypeptide(L)'
;MIMPANNAKGIVHFFAGRYPGSIGWLMSPRDWKKPPEYMPYALDNGAFTGFIPAAFMAHLHRTLQLHRPLWIVVPDVVGDSEGTFRSWHRWHLRVAPFGPLAFACQDGMEPQDVPQTATCCFIGGSTEWKLKHAHRFKGVAPLLHIGRVSTGLRLHWAQMIGADSVDGTGFFRGNKHQLNAFMEGIERRQSCLQF
;
A
#
# COMPACT_ATOMS: atom_id res chain seq x y z
N MET A 1 3.94 -8.94 -1.07
CA MET A 1 3.97 -8.57 0.35
C MET A 1 2.57 -8.16 0.82
N ILE A 2 2.18 -8.50 2.05
CA ILE A 2 0.91 -8.09 2.66
C ILE A 2 1.23 -7.08 3.78
N MET A 3 0.55 -5.94 3.77
CA MET A 3 0.75 -4.84 4.73
C MET A 3 -0.51 -4.60 5.56
N PRO A 4 -0.65 -5.20 6.76
CA PRO A 4 -1.88 -5.12 7.56
C PRO A 4 -2.02 -3.78 8.32
N ALA A 5 -1.67 -2.66 7.69
CA ALA A 5 -1.65 -1.32 8.27
C ALA A 5 -0.86 -1.25 9.59
N ASN A 6 -1.31 -0.42 10.54
CA ASN A 6 -0.71 -0.25 11.89
C ASN A 6 -0.97 -1.41 12.88
N ASN A 7 -1.18 -2.64 12.38
CA ASN A 7 -1.49 -3.79 13.21
C ASN A 7 -0.23 -4.38 13.87
N ALA A 8 -0.08 -4.12 15.16
CA ALA A 8 1.03 -4.57 16.01
C ALA A 8 0.76 -5.90 16.75
N LYS A 9 -0.26 -6.68 16.37
CA LYS A 9 -0.55 -7.95 17.06
C LYS A 9 0.59 -8.95 16.88
N GLY A 10 0.89 -9.75 17.91
CA GLY A 10 1.96 -10.75 17.89
C GLY A 10 1.93 -11.70 16.68
N ILE A 11 0.74 -12.00 16.15
CA ILE A 11 0.57 -12.82 14.95
C ILE A 11 1.21 -12.21 13.69
N VAL A 12 1.20 -10.87 13.56
CA VAL A 12 1.85 -10.17 12.44
C VAL A 12 3.38 -10.34 12.53
N HIS A 13 3.93 -10.21 13.74
CA HIS A 13 5.35 -10.43 14.01
C HIS A 13 5.77 -11.89 13.77
N PHE A 14 4.95 -12.85 14.19
CA PHE A 14 5.18 -14.26 13.93
C PHE A 14 5.31 -14.54 12.42
N PHE A 15 4.38 -14.04 11.61
CA PHE A 15 4.44 -14.25 10.16
C PHE A 15 5.58 -13.49 9.48
N ALA A 16 5.93 -12.30 9.96
CA ALA A 16 7.08 -11.57 9.45
C ALA A 16 8.40 -12.33 9.70
N GLY A 17 8.54 -12.97 10.87
CA GLY A 17 9.70 -13.81 11.18
C GLY A 17 9.69 -15.14 10.42
N ARG A 18 8.53 -15.78 10.28
CA ARG A 18 8.38 -17.08 9.58
C ARG A 18 8.55 -16.96 8.07
N TYR A 19 8.10 -15.86 7.48
CA TYR A 19 8.15 -15.62 6.03
C TYR A 19 8.78 -14.25 5.73
N PRO A 20 10.12 -14.13 5.83
CA PRO A 20 10.82 -12.88 5.56
C PRO A 20 10.43 -12.27 4.19
N GLY A 21 10.26 -10.95 4.16
CA GLY A 21 9.86 -10.21 2.95
C GLY A 21 8.39 -10.36 2.52
N SER A 22 7.61 -11.24 3.15
CA SER A 22 6.18 -11.39 2.82
C SER A 22 5.26 -10.44 3.57
N ILE A 23 5.69 -9.95 4.73
CA ILE A 23 4.94 -8.99 5.54
C ILE A 23 5.66 -7.65 5.53
N GLY A 24 4.89 -6.59 5.37
CA GLY A 24 5.37 -5.22 5.53
C GLY A 24 4.44 -4.41 6.42
N TRP A 25 4.85 -3.20 6.76
CA TRP A 25 4.06 -2.28 7.57
C TRP A 25 3.56 -1.12 6.71
N LEU A 26 2.26 -0.84 6.70
CA LEU A 26 1.74 0.39 6.09
C LEU A 26 1.41 1.36 7.22
N MET A 27 2.29 2.35 7.41
CA MET A 27 2.09 3.38 8.41
C MET A 27 1.09 4.40 7.89
N SER A 28 0.31 4.98 8.79
CA SER A 28 -0.57 6.11 8.44
C SER A 28 -0.32 7.31 9.37
N PRO A 29 -0.75 8.52 8.99
CA PRO A 29 -0.64 9.70 9.84
C PRO A 29 -1.43 9.59 11.15
N ARG A 30 -2.47 8.74 11.16
CA ARG A 30 -3.27 8.42 12.36
C ARG A 30 -2.71 7.18 13.06
N ASP A 31 -2.86 7.10 14.38
CA ASP A 31 -2.44 5.95 15.19
C ASP A 31 -0.96 5.57 14.95
N TRP A 32 -0.09 6.58 14.91
CA TRP A 32 1.33 6.42 14.58
C TRP A 32 2.00 5.41 15.52
N LYS A 33 2.65 4.41 14.92
CA LYS A 33 3.45 3.41 15.62
C LYS A 33 4.77 3.22 14.89
N LYS A 34 5.89 3.15 15.62
CA LYS A 34 7.20 2.84 15.03
C LYS A 34 7.13 1.42 14.43
N PRO A 35 7.44 1.22 13.14
CA PRO A 35 7.53 -0.11 12.55
C PRO A 35 8.75 -0.84 13.15
N PRO A 36 8.67 -2.18 13.33
CA PRO A 36 9.84 -2.96 13.73
C PRO A 36 10.96 -2.85 12.69
N GLU A 37 12.22 -2.77 13.13
CA GLU A 37 13.38 -2.54 12.24
C GLU A 37 13.63 -3.67 11.23
N TYR A 38 13.17 -4.88 11.52
CA TYR A 38 13.27 -6.03 10.63
C TYR A 38 12.14 -6.08 9.57
N MET A 39 11.19 -5.14 9.61
CA MET A 39 10.04 -5.15 8.72
C MET A 39 10.09 -3.98 7.74
N PRO A 40 10.04 -4.23 6.42
CA PRO A 40 9.94 -3.13 5.47
C PRO A 40 8.61 -2.39 5.67
N TYR A 41 8.62 -1.08 5.47
CA TYR A 41 7.41 -0.27 5.62
C TYR A 41 7.21 0.69 4.45
N ALA A 42 5.96 1.11 4.30
CA ALA A 42 5.54 2.18 3.39
C ALA A 42 4.65 3.18 4.14
N LEU A 43 4.44 4.35 3.56
CA LEU A 43 3.69 5.44 4.17
C LEU A 43 2.41 5.74 3.39
N ASP A 44 1.28 5.65 4.08
CA ASP A 44 -0.03 6.12 3.63
C ASP A 44 -0.15 7.64 3.87
N ASN A 45 -0.97 8.33 3.08
CA ASN A 45 -1.26 9.75 3.23
C ASN A 45 -2.50 10.04 4.11
N GLY A 46 -3.32 9.03 4.40
CA GLY A 46 -4.55 9.14 5.17
C GLY A 46 -5.76 9.71 4.41
N ALA A 47 -5.72 9.84 3.09
CA ALA A 47 -6.76 10.47 2.28
C ALA A 47 -8.12 9.77 2.38
N PHE A 48 -8.14 8.44 2.51
CA PHE A 48 -9.37 7.65 2.68
C PHE A 48 -10.22 8.10 3.88
N THR A 49 -9.59 8.78 4.81
CA THR A 49 -10.12 9.16 6.10
C THR A 49 -10.24 10.69 6.30
N GLY A 50 -10.04 11.45 5.22
CA GLY A 50 -9.89 12.90 5.25
C GLY A 50 -8.43 13.30 5.38
N PHE A 51 -7.83 13.70 4.25
CA PHE A 51 -6.44 14.17 4.20
C PHE A 51 -6.24 15.43 5.06
N ILE A 52 -5.24 15.41 5.94
CA ILE A 52 -4.88 16.56 6.79
C ILE A 52 -3.42 16.94 6.50
N PRO A 53 -3.15 18.04 5.78
CA PRO A 53 -1.79 18.45 5.37
C PRO A 53 -0.76 18.49 6.49
N ALA A 54 -1.12 19.09 7.64
CA ALA A 54 -0.20 19.22 8.77
C ALA A 54 0.13 17.86 9.41
N ALA A 55 -0.86 16.97 9.53
CA ALA A 55 -0.64 15.62 10.05
C ALA A 55 0.22 14.78 9.10
N PHE A 56 0.02 14.91 7.79
CA PHE A 56 0.84 14.24 6.79
C PHE A 56 2.30 14.73 6.83
N MET A 57 2.55 16.04 6.88
CA MET A 57 3.92 16.55 7.00
C MET A 57 4.59 16.11 8.31
N ALA A 58 3.88 16.15 9.44
CA ALA A 58 4.38 15.62 10.70
C ALA A 58 4.69 14.12 10.62
N HIS A 59 3.86 13.36 9.90
CA HIS A 59 4.08 11.94 9.63
C HIS A 59 5.38 11.70 8.85
N LEU A 60 5.63 12.46 7.78
CA LEU A 60 6.87 12.38 6.99
C LEU A 60 8.11 12.76 7.81
N HIS A 61 8.03 13.82 8.62
CA HIS A 61 9.17 14.26 9.43
C HIS A 61 9.54 13.24 10.50
N ARG A 62 8.53 12.60 11.12
CA ARG A 62 8.75 11.55 12.14
C ARG A 62 9.45 10.32 11.56
N THR A 63 9.29 10.02 10.27
CA THR A 63 9.87 8.83 9.65
C THR A 63 11.33 9.03 9.22
N LEU A 64 11.86 10.27 9.24
CA LEU A 64 13.28 10.54 9.00
C LEU A 64 14.23 9.87 10.01
N GLN A 65 13.72 9.51 11.19
CA GLN A 65 14.46 8.79 12.23
C GLN A 65 14.46 7.27 12.03
N LEU A 66 13.85 6.78 10.96
CA LEU A 66 13.70 5.35 10.64
C LEU A 66 14.51 5.02 9.38
N HIS A 67 14.64 3.72 9.08
CA HIS A 67 15.19 3.29 7.78
C HIS A 67 14.27 3.73 6.64
N ARG A 68 14.77 3.88 5.40
CA ARG A 68 13.95 4.44 4.30
C ARG A 68 12.67 3.61 4.06
N PRO A 69 11.53 4.27 3.78
CA PRO A 69 10.32 3.59 3.33
C PRO A 69 10.51 3.00 1.92
N LEU A 70 9.75 1.94 1.62
CA LEU A 70 9.63 1.38 0.27
C LEU A 70 9.05 2.40 -0.70
N TRP A 71 8.02 3.14 -0.25
CA TRP A 71 7.36 4.21 -1.00
C TRP A 71 6.44 5.01 -0.07
N ILE A 72 6.02 6.18 -0.54
CA ILE A 72 5.14 7.12 0.15
C ILE A 72 4.01 7.48 -0.80
N VAL A 73 2.75 7.25 -0.42
CA VAL A 73 1.61 7.71 -1.22
C VAL A 73 1.60 9.23 -1.21
N VAL A 74 1.76 9.84 -2.38
CA VAL A 74 1.57 11.28 -2.54
C VAL A 74 0.08 11.59 -2.32
N PRO A 75 -0.28 12.69 -1.64
CA PRO A 75 -1.67 13.05 -1.37
C PRO A 75 -2.57 12.95 -2.60
N ASP A 76 -3.75 12.35 -2.45
CA ASP A 76 -4.70 12.09 -3.52
C ASP A 76 -6.13 12.47 -3.13
N VAL A 77 -7.07 12.33 -4.07
CA VAL A 77 -8.51 12.50 -3.85
C VAL A 77 -9.20 11.20 -4.24
N VAL A 78 -9.73 10.48 -3.25
CA VAL A 78 -10.29 9.14 -3.45
C VAL A 78 -11.48 9.17 -4.42
N GLY A 79 -11.39 8.42 -5.52
CA GLY A 79 -12.39 8.35 -6.58
C GLY A 79 -12.39 9.52 -7.56
N ASP A 80 -11.46 10.47 -7.43
CA ASP A 80 -11.36 11.65 -8.31
C ASP A 80 -9.96 11.71 -8.96
N SER A 81 -9.92 11.40 -10.25
CA SER A 81 -8.68 11.40 -11.03
C SER A 81 -8.07 12.80 -11.18
N GLU A 82 -8.90 13.79 -11.53
CA GLU A 82 -8.45 15.16 -11.76
C GLU A 82 -7.96 15.82 -10.46
N GLY A 83 -8.69 15.63 -9.36
CA GLY A 83 -8.27 16.04 -8.02
C GLY A 83 -6.94 15.42 -7.60
N THR A 84 -6.74 14.15 -7.92
CA THR A 84 -5.49 13.45 -7.64
C THR A 84 -4.32 13.98 -8.46
N PHE A 85 -4.51 14.30 -9.74
CA PHE A 85 -3.49 14.95 -10.56
C PHE A 85 -3.09 16.33 -10.03
N ARG A 86 -4.08 17.18 -9.72
CA ARG A 86 -3.82 18.50 -9.13
C ARG A 86 -3.05 18.38 -7.81
N SER A 87 -3.40 17.38 -7.01
CA SER A 87 -2.72 17.09 -5.75
C SER A 87 -1.28 16.59 -5.97
N TRP A 88 -1.04 15.70 -6.94
CA TRP A 88 0.29 15.25 -7.31
C TRP A 88 1.21 16.42 -7.66
N HIS A 89 0.80 17.31 -8.55
CA HIS A 89 1.59 18.48 -8.93
C HIS A 89 1.91 19.39 -7.73
N ARG A 90 0.99 19.51 -6.78
CA ARG A 90 1.18 20.31 -5.56
C ARG A 90 2.16 19.67 -4.57
N TRP A 91 2.16 18.35 -4.46
CA TRP A 91 2.79 17.65 -3.33
C TRP A 91 4.03 16.84 -3.67
N HIS A 92 4.15 16.26 -4.87
CA HIS A 92 5.19 15.25 -5.14
C HIS A 92 6.62 15.76 -4.87
N LEU A 93 6.96 17.00 -5.25
CA LEU A 93 8.27 17.61 -4.95
C LEU A 93 8.52 17.82 -3.46
N ARG A 94 7.47 18.04 -2.66
CA ARG A 94 7.57 18.17 -1.20
C ARG A 94 7.77 16.82 -0.52
N VAL A 95 7.27 15.75 -1.14
CA VAL A 95 7.35 14.37 -0.61
C VAL A 95 8.66 13.68 -1.04
N ALA A 96 9.19 13.99 -2.22
CA ALA A 96 10.37 13.34 -2.80
C ALA A 96 11.60 13.28 -1.87
N PRO A 97 11.93 14.30 -1.05
CA PRO A 97 13.04 14.22 -0.11
C PRO A 97 12.91 13.10 0.94
N PHE A 98 11.69 12.66 1.24
CA PHE A 98 11.41 11.65 2.27
C PHE A 98 11.50 10.21 1.76
N GLY A 99 11.41 9.98 0.44
CA GLY A 99 11.45 8.62 -0.11
C GLY A 99 10.87 8.47 -1.51
N PRO A 100 10.86 7.23 -2.02
CA PRO A 100 10.25 6.89 -3.31
C PRO A 100 8.76 7.22 -3.32
N LEU A 101 8.23 7.66 -4.46
CA LEU A 101 6.87 8.16 -4.57
C LEU A 101 5.91 7.09 -5.07
N ALA A 102 4.75 6.98 -4.42
CA ALA A 102 3.61 6.22 -4.94
C ALA A 102 2.54 7.18 -5.46
N PHE A 103 2.08 6.95 -6.69
CA PHE A 103 0.96 7.67 -7.28
C PHE A 103 -0.33 6.88 -7.06
N ALA A 104 -1.34 7.52 -6.46
CA ALA A 104 -2.64 6.89 -6.24
C ALA A 104 -3.45 6.89 -7.55
N CYS A 105 -3.56 5.74 -8.19
CA CYS A 105 -4.38 5.57 -9.38
C CYS A 105 -5.86 5.50 -8.95
N GLN A 106 -6.69 6.41 -9.46
CA GLN A 106 -8.11 6.55 -9.10
C GLN A 106 -9.02 6.26 -10.30
N ASP A 107 -10.33 6.23 -10.06
CA ASP A 107 -11.36 5.99 -11.06
C ASP A 107 -11.17 6.88 -12.31
N GLY A 108 -11.23 6.23 -13.48
CA GLY A 108 -11.06 6.89 -14.78
C GLY A 108 -9.62 7.08 -15.26
N MET A 109 -8.61 6.74 -14.44
CA MET A 109 -7.21 6.81 -14.87
C MET A 109 -6.78 5.63 -15.74
N GLU A 110 -5.78 5.88 -16.57
CA GLU A 110 -5.15 4.96 -17.51
C GLU A 110 -3.64 4.79 -17.20
N PRO A 111 -2.97 3.73 -17.68
CA PRO A 111 -1.54 3.53 -17.47
C PRO A 111 -0.65 4.75 -17.81
N GLN A 112 -0.94 5.43 -18.92
CA GLN A 112 -0.18 6.61 -19.36
C GLN A 112 -0.33 7.83 -18.44
N ASP A 113 -1.34 7.82 -17.55
CA ASP A 113 -1.58 8.90 -16.60
C ASP A 113 -0.61 8.85 -15.42
N VAL A 114 0.06 7.71 -15.20
CA VAL A 114 1.00 7.54 -14.10
C VAL A 114 2.26 8.37 -14.36
N PRO A 115 2.62 9.29 -13.45
CA PRO A 115 3.84 10.09 -13.60
C PRO A 115 5.10 9.21 -13.62
N GLN A 116 6.03 9.48 -14.53
CA GLN A 116 7.28 8.72 -14.65
C GLN A 116 8.15 8.75 -13.38
N THR A 117 7.98 9.76 -12.53
CA THR A 117 8.68 9.88 -11.25
C THR A 117 8.08 9.00 -10.15
N ALA A 118 6.93 8.37 -10.39
CA ALA A 118 6.34 7.42 -9.45
C ALA A 118 7.10 6.09 -9.50
N THR A 119 7.54 5.62 -8.35
CA THR A 119 8.17 4.30 -8.19
C THR A 119 7.14 3.22 -7.86
N CYS A 120 5.92 3.60 -7.52
CA CYS A 120 4.83 2.70 -7.19
C CYS A 120 3.50 3.19 -7.76
N CYS A 121 2.77 2.31 -8.45
CA CYS A 121 1.35 2.48 -8.74
C CYS A 121 0.55 2.01 -7.51
N PHE A 122 0.00 2.95 -6.75
CA PHE A 122 -0.93 2.63 -5.66
C PHE A 122 -2.34 2.60 -6.21
N ILE A 123 -2.94 1.43 -6.34
CA ILE A 123 -4.28 1.26 -6.89
C ILE A 123 -5.34 1.62 -5.83
N GLY A 124 -5.74 2.89 -5.89
CA GLY A 124 -6.84 3.50 -5.16
C GLY A 124 -8.19 3.23 -5.83
N GLY A 125 -9.15 4.11 -5.65
CA GLY A 125 -10.44 4.06 -6.33
C GLY A 125 -11.53 3.21 -5.68
N SER A 126 -12.67 3.18 -6.36
CA SER A 126 -13.82 2.33 -6.07
C SER A 126 -13.48 0.85 -6.25
N THR A 127 -14.21 -0.03 -5.56
CA THR A 127 -13.94 -1.49 -5.69
C THR A 127 -14.14 -1.96 -7.13
N GLU A 128 -15.22 -1.51 -7.77
CA GLU A 128 -15.58 -1.91 -9.14
C GLU A 128 -14.48 -1.53 -10.13
N TRP A 129 -14.02 -0.27 -10.07
CA TRP A 129 -12.96 0.21 -10.95
C TRP A 129 -11.67 -0.60 -10.78
N LYS A 130 -11.24 -0.84 -9.54
CA LYS A 130 -10.02 -1.64 -9.28
C LYS A 130 -10.09 -3.02 -9.91
N LEU A 131 -11.19 -3.74 -9.67
CA LEU A 131 -11.35 -5.12 -10.14
C LEU A 131 -11.25 -5.21 -11.66
N LYS A 132 -11.75 -4.17 -12.36
CA LYS A 132 -11.73 -4.11 -13.82
C LYS A 132 -10.41 -3.62 -14.40
N HIS A 133 -9.71 -2.70 -13.74
CA HIS A 133 -8.62 -1.94 -14.37
C HIS A 133 -7.23 -2.17 -13.77
N ALA A 134 -7.10 -2.66 -12.53
CA ALA A 134 -5.81 -2.74 -11.82
C ALA A 134 -4.73 -3.53 -12.57
N HIS A 135 -5.11 -4.57 -13.32
CA HIS A 135 -4.19 -5.41 -14.10
C HIS A 135 -3.38 -4.61 -15.14
N ARG A 136 -3.96 -3.52 -15.65
CA ARG A 136 -3.34 -2.66 -16.69
C ARG A 136 -2.17 -1.84 -16.17
N PHE A 137 -2.07 -1.69 -14.85
CA PHE A 137 -1.03 -0.90 -14.19
C PHE A 137 0.20 -1.72 -13.80
N LYS A 138 0.18 -3.05 -13.97
CA LYS A 138 1.37 -3.86 -13.70
C LYS A 138 2.45 -3.53 -14.72
N GLY A 139 3.65 -3.19 -14.22
CA GLY A 139 4.80 -2.84 -15.05
C GLY A 139 4.88 -1.37 -15.47
N VAL A 140 3.87 -0.55 -15.15
CA VAL A 140 3.88 0.90 -15.42
C VAL A 140 4.88 1.63 -14.52
N ALA A 141 4.94 1.24 -13.25
CA ALA A 141 5.96 1.64 -12.31
C ALA A 141 6.68 0.39 -11.78
N PRO A 142 7.87 0.53 -11.16
CA PRO A 142 8.60 -0.59 -10.57
C PRO A 142 7.76 -1.45 -9.61
N LEU A 143 6.85 -0.83 -8.85
CA LEU A 143 5.98 -1.51 -7.91
C LEU A 143 4.50 -1.26 -8.21
N LEU A 144 3.68 -2.28 -7.97
CA LEU A 144 2.22 -2.21 -7.95
C LEU A 144 1.72 -2.56 -6.55
N HIS A 145 1.07 -1.60 -5.89
CA HIS A 145 0.39 -1.81 -4.62
C HIS A 145 -1.13 -1.73 -4.81
N ILE A 146 -1.90 -2.64 -4.23
CA ILE A 146 -3.37 -2.56 -4.28
C ILE A 146 -3.94 -2.33 -2.88
N GLY A 147 -4.63 -1.21 -2.71
CA GLY A 147 -5.16 -0.85 -1.40
C GLY A 147 -6.56 -1.39 -1.10
N ARG A 148 -6.86 -1.57 0.20
CA ARG A 148 -8.15 -2.09 0.73
C ARG A 148 -8.49 -3.52 0.26
N VAL A 149 -7.48 -4.38 0.20
CA VAL A 149 -7.61 -5.83 0.01
C VAL A 149 -7.89 -6.47 1.38
N SER A 150 -9.16 -6.72 1.70
CA SER A 150 -9.59 -7.16 3.05
C SER A 150 -10.16 -8.59 3.10
N THR A 151 -10.23 -9.30 1.97
CA THR A 151 -10.79 -10.66 1.87
C THR A 151 -9.81 -11.60 1.17
N GLY A 152 -9.93 -12.90 1.43
CA GLY A 152 -9.10 -13.91 0.76
C GLY A 152 -9.25 -13.93 -0.74
N LEU A 153 -10.49 -13.78 -1.24
CA LEU A 153 -10.77 -13.68 -2.67
C LEU A 153 -10.04 -12.49 -3.31
N ARG A 154 -10.05 -11.31 -2.66
CA ARG A 154 -9.31 -10.14 -3.17
C ARG A 154 -7.80 -10.33 -3.07
N LEU A 155 -7.31 -11.02 -2.04
CA LEU A 155 -5.89 -11.31 -1.91
C LEU A 155 -5.41 -12.23 -3.04
N HIS A 156 -6.19 -13.26 -3.36
CA HIS A 156 -5.92 -14.14 -4.49
C HIS A 156 -5.99 -13.40 -5.84
N TRP A 157 -7.02 -12.59 -6.06
CA TRP A 157 -7.13 -11.74 -7.25
C TRP A 157 -5.92 -10.80 -7.40
N ALA A 158 -5.47 -10.16 -6.32
CA ALA A 158 -4.29 -9.30 -6.35
C ALA A 158 -2.99 -10.07 -6.66
N GLN A 159 -2.90 -11.34 -6.24
CA GLN A 159 -1.79 -12.23 -6.63
C GLN A 159 -1.83 -12.54 -8.13
N MET A 160 -3.00 -12.85 -8.68
CA MET A 160 -3.18 -13.16 -10.11
C MET A 160 -2.80 -11.98 -11.01
N ILE A 161 -3.02 -10.74 -10.54
CA ILE A 161 -2.58 -9.52 -11.22
C ILE A 161 -1.05 -9.33 -11.17
N GLY A 162 -0.36 -10.01 -10.26
CA GLY A 162 1.05 -9.79 -10.00
C GLY A 162 1.33 -8.55 -9.15
N ALA A 163 0.41 -8.17 -8.26
CA ALA A 163 0.65 -7.05 -7.34
C ALA A 163 1.81 -7.36 -6.39
N ASP A 164 2.76 -6.44 -6.29
CA ASP A 164 3.96 -6.57 -5.45
C ASP A 164 3.61 -6.43 -3.98
N SER A 165 2.63 -5.59 -3.66
CA SER A 165 2.09 -5.48 -2.30
C SER A 165 0.60 -5.17 -2.24
N VAL A 166 -0.02 -5.43 -1.09
CA VAL A 166 -1.42 -5.08 -0.80
C VAL A 166 -1.56 -4.61 0.63
N ASP A 167 -2.54 -3.74 0.91
CA ASP A 167 -2.93 -3.38 2.27
C ASP A 167 -4.38 -3.77 2.59
N GLY A 168 -4.65 -3.95 3.88
CA GLY A 168 -6.01 -4.10 4.37
C GLY A 168 -6.09 -4.36 5.86
N THR A 169 -7.09 -3.78 6.52
CA THR A 169 -7.32 -3.95 7.96
C THR A 169 -8.14 -5.19 8.30
N GLY A 170 -8.64 -5.92 7.29
CA GLY A 170 -9.62 -7.00 7.45
C GLY A 170 -9.06 -8.33 7.96
N PHE A 171 -7.78 -8.61 7.70
CA PHE A 171 -7.18 -9.94 7.94
C PHE A 171 -7.21 -10.41 9.39
N PHE A 172 -7.28 -9.47 10.35
CA PHE A 172 -7.12 -9.75 11.78
C PHE A 172 -8.30 -9.25 12.64
N ARG A 173 -9.47 -9.01 12.02
CA ARG A 173 -10.66 -8.45 12.68
C ARG A 173 -11.62 -9.47 13.32
N GLY A 174 -11.38 -10.78 13.18
CA GLY A 174 -11.94 -11.75 14.14
C GLY A 174 -12.55 -13.03 13.59
N ASN A 175 -12.60 -13.27 12.28
CA ASN A 175 -13.08 -14.56 11.76
C ASN A 175 -11.90 -15.46 11.35
N LYS A 176 -11.90 -16.73 11.78
CA LYS A 176 -10.93 -17.77 11.38
C LYS A 176 -10.71 -17.80 9.86
N HIS A 177 -11.77 -17.58 9.07
CA HIS A 177 -11.68 -17.54 7.62
C HIS A 177 -10.77 -16.43 7.07
N GLN A 178 -10.74 -15.25 7.72
CA GLN A 178 -9.89 -14.14 7.29
C GLN A 178 -8.41 -14.40 7.61
N LEU A 179 -8.15 -15.05 8.73
CA LEU A 179 -6.80 -15.47 9.11
C LEU A 179 -6.31 -16.59 8.19
N ASN A 180 -7.14 -17.59 7.89
CA ASN A 180 -6.79 -18.67 6.95
C ASN A 180 -6.48 -18.12 5.56
N ALA A 181 -7.33 -17.24 5.06
CA ALA A 181 -7.10 -16.54 3.79
C ALA A 181 -5.77 -15.79 3.76
N PHE A 182 -5.40 -15.14 4.86
CA PHE A 182 -4.11 -14.46 5.00
C PHE A 182 -2.95 -15.45 4.98
N MET A 183 -3.04 -16.55 5.73
CA MET A 183 -2.03 -17.61 5.77
C MET A 183 -1.79 -18.24 4.39
N GLU A 184 -2.86 -18.70 3.74
CA GLU A 184 -2.77 -19.28 2.40
C GLU A 184 -2.22 -18.27 1.38
N GLY A 185 -2.53 -16.97 1.55
CA GLY A 185 -2.00 -15.92 0.70
C GLY A 185 -0.50 -15.73 0.84
N ILE A 186 0.07 -15.89 2.04
CA ILE A 186 1.52 -15.84 2.24
C ILE A 186 2.18 -17.06 1.62
N GLU A 187 1.66 -18.25 1.91
CA GLU A 187 2.22 -19.52 1.44
C GLU A 187 2.25 -19.61 -0.09
N ARG A 188 1.15 -19.23 -0.75
CA ARG A 188 1.08 -19.17 -2.23
C ARG A 188 2.10 -18.21 -2.85
N ARG A 189 2.39 -17.07 -2.19
CA ARG A 189 3.39 -16.12 -2.71
C ARG A 189 4.81 -16.65 -2.55
N GLN A 190 5.10 -17.38 -1.47
CA GLN A 190 6.41 -17.99 -1.25
C GLN A 190 6.69 -19.09 -2.27
N SER A 191 5.70 -19.94 -2.59
CA SER A 191 5.87 -20.97 -3.62
C SER A 191 6.15 -20.40 -5.01
N CYS A 192 5.56 -19.24 -5.37
CA CYS A 192 5.80 -18.59 -6.65
C CYS A 192 7.17 -17.89 -6.76
N LEU A 193 7.87 -17.65 -5.64
CA LEU A 193 9.20 -17.03 -5.62
C LEU A 193 10.35 -18.06 -5.63
N GLN A 194 10.03 -19.36 -5.57
CA GLN A 194 11.00 -20.46 -5.59
C GLN A 194 11.22 -21.07 -6.99
N PHE A 195 10.66 -20.45 -8.02
CA PHE A 195 10.84 -20.78 -9.45
C PHE A 195 11.31 -19.54 -10.21
#